data_AF-A6LNI3-F1
#
_entry.id   AF-A6LNI3-F1
#
_cell.length_a   1.000
_cell.length_b   1.000
_cell.length_c   1.000
_cell.angle_alpha   90.00
_cell.angle_beta   90.00
_cell.angle_gamma   90.00
#
_symmetry.space_group_name_H-M   'P 1'
#
loop_
_entity.id
_entity.type
_entity.pdbx_description
1 polymer ?
#
loop_
_entity_poly.entity_id
_entity_poly.type
_entity_poly.pdbx_seq_one_letter_code
_entity_poly.pdbx_strand_id
1 'polypeptide(L)'
;MKKILFIILILLLTFGIGFGVVISIKDIHDEGIFVEFSSIGYAWQSSEISTQPLLDIVGAFNLKYRFYLGKFSVFNFENFLVDPLFVGKVYMQQNITPNDQIYLFLSKNYNFTNFFVGKFSFKTYFEVMTPGVFNNTSFSLGIIPRVLIGTGMYFAENIEWFVSIEGGMVYDIITSEIVDENWKQYINELRTNSLYSTVKVGLNWYYDNYSGIEIGYRFLIYGKNSYLRFIQGVSITDIIYNLVNLAYVSNEDEKINIPFITTDYYLSFSTKF
;
A
#
# COMPACT_ATOMS: atom_id res chain seq x y z
N MET A 1 9.19 11.73 28.79
CA MET A 1 8.72 11.41 27.42
C MET A 1 9.68 10.50 26.64
N LYS A 2 10.96 10.86 26.41
CA LYS A 2 11.92 10.01 25.67
C LYS A 2 12.11 8.58 26.23
N LYS A 3 12.09 8.42 27.56
CA LYS A 3 12.20 7.10 28.22
C LYS A 3 10.99 6.19 28.00
N ILE A 4 9.77 6.75 27.90
CA ILE A 4 8.55 5.98 27.61
C ILE A 4 8.57 5.49 26.17
N LEU A 5 8.99 6.35 25.23
CA LEU A 5 9.13 5.99 23.82
C LEU A 5 10.16 4.85 23.63
N PHE A 6 11.28 4.91 24.37
CA PHE A 6 12.32 3.88 24.35
C PHE A 6 11.85 2.56 24.99
N ILE A 7 11.04 2.62 26.05
CA ILE A 7 10.44 1.42 26.66
C ILE A 7 9.40 0.78 25.74
N ILE A 8 8.57 1.57 25.06
CA ILE A 8 7.65 1.07 24.03
C ILE A 8 8.42 0.44 22.87
N LEU A 9 9.53 1.06 22.43
CA LEU A 9 10.40 0.52 21.40
C LEU A 9 11.05 -0.82 21.82
N ILE A 10 11.48 -0.96 23.08
CA ILE A 10 12.03 -2.21 23.61
C ILE A 10 10.94 -3.28 23.77
N LEU A 11 9.74 -2.91 24.19
CA LEU A 11 8.58 -3.82 24.28
C LEU A 11 8.13 -4.29 22.88
N LEU A 12 8.21 -3.42 21.87
CA LEU A 12 8.06 -3.78 20.46
C LEU A 12 9.17 -4.73 19.98
N LEU A 13 10.36 -4.72 20.58
CA LEU A 13 11.47 -5.57 20.14
C LEU A 13 11.55 -6.94 20.83
N THR A 14 10.82 -7.17 21.94
CA THR A 14 11.13 -8.29 22.86
C THR A 14 10.03 -9.31 23.13
N PHE A 15 8.90 -9.31 22.41
CA PHE A 15 7.87 -10.34 22.63
C PHE A 15 7.26 -10.96 21.37
N GLY A 16 7.22 -12.29 21.37
CA GLY A 16 6.47 -13.10 20.42
C GLY A 16 6.68 -14.60 20.63
N ILE A 17 6.05 -15.19 21.66
CA ILE A 17 5.72 -16.63 21.67
C ILE A 17 4.35 -16.74 21.01
N GLY A 18 4.32 -17.12 19.73
CA GLY A 18 3.09 -17.33 18.98
C GLY A 18 2.51 -18.72 19.25
N PHE A 19 1.28 -18.78 19.74
CA PHE A 19 0.44 -19.99 19.68
C PHE A 19 -0.36 -19.96 18.37
N GLY A 20 -0.38 -21.08 17.62
CA GLY A 20 -1.41 -21.57 16.66
C GLY A 20 -2.20 -20.65 15.72
N VAL A 21 -1.98 -19.33 15.70
CA VAL A 21 -2.81 -18.35 15.00
C VAL A 21 -2.17 -17.98 13.65
N VAL A 22 -2.99 -17.78 12.62
CA VAL A 22 -2.53 -17.37 11.30
C VAL A 22 -1.97 -15.94 11.35
N ILE A 23 -0.70 -15.77 10.97
CA ILE A 23 -0.02 -14.47 10.97
C ILE A 23 -0.44 -13.67 9.73
N SER A 24 -0.62 -12.36 9.90
CA SER A 24 -0.88 -11.41 8.81
C SER A 24 0.34 -11.12 7.92
N ILE A 25 1.43 -11.90 8.05
CA ILE A 25 2.62 -11.84 7.20
C ILE A 25 2.64 -13.15 6.43
N LYS A 26 2.79 -13.08 5.10
CA LYS A 26 2.92 -14.27 4.27
C LYS A 26 4.24 -14.98 4.58
N ASP A 27 4.20 -16.30 4.76
CA ASP A 27 5.41 -17.10 4.91
C ASP A 27 6.34 -16.93 3.69
N ILE A 28 7.65 -16.91 3.95
CA ILE A 28 8.65 -16.89 2.89
C ILE A 28 8.52 -18.17 2.04
N HIS A 29 8.72 -18.05 0.73
CA HIS A 29 8.79 -19.19 -0.15
C HIS A 29 10.01 -20.07 0.17
N ASP A 30 9.92 -21.36 -0.19
CA ASP A 30 11.06 -22.25 -0.14
C ASP A 30 12.22 -21.69 -0.98
N GLU A 31 13.45 -21.96 -0.54
CA GLU A 31 14.66 -21.45 -1.21
C GLU A 31 14.72 -21.94 -2.67
N GLY A 32 14.93 -20.99 -3.59
CA GLY A 32 14.94 -21.24 -5.02
C GLY A 32 13.92 -20.40 -5.80
N ILE A 33 13.68 -20.83 -7.04
CA ILE A 33 12.69 -20.19 -7.92
C ILE A 33 11.30 -20.61 -7.48
N PHE A 34 10.39 -19.64 -7.38
CA PHE A 34 8.97 -19.89 -7.16
C PHE A 34 8.11 -19.27 -8.26
N VAL A 35 6.97 -19.90 -8.52
CA VAL A 35 5.95 -19.42 -9.45
C VAL A 35 4.60 -19.53 -8.76
N GLU A 36 3.91 -18.42 -8.68
CA GLU A 36 2.53 -18.31 -8.21
C GLU A 36 1.65 -17.75 -9.33
N PHE A 37 0.33 -17.83 -9.15
CA PHE A 37 -0.61 -17.30 -10.15
C PHE A 37 -0.34 -15.83 -10.50
N SER A 38 0.03 -15.01 -9.51
CA SER A 38 0.22 -13.58 -9.68
C SER A 38 1.68 -13.13 -9.70
N SER A 39 2.65 -14.01 -9.40
CA SER A 39 4.06 -13.60 -9.28
C SER A 39 5.05 -14.70 -9.65
N ILE A 40 6.23 -14.30 -10.11
CA ILE A 40 7.39 -15.16 -10.28
C ILE A 40 8.56 -14.54 -9.55
N GLY A 41 9.41 -15.36 -8.93
CA GLY A 41 10.52 -14.82 -8.16
C GLY A 41 11.55 -15.85 -7.73
N TYR A 42 12.45 -15.38 -6.88
CA TYR A 42 13.49 -16.18 -6.26
C TYR A 42 13.56 -15.84 -4.77
N ALA A 43 13.56 -16.86 -3.92
CA ALA A 43 13.69 -16.74 -2.47
C ALA A 43 15.03 -17.31 -2.01
N TRP A 44 15.66 -16.66 -1.03
CA TRP A 44 16.90 -17.10 -0.40
C TRP A 44 16.95 -16.64 1.04
N GLN A 45 17.31 -17.53 1.96
CA GLN A 45 17.44 -17.24 3.39
C GLN A 45 16.20 -16.53 3.98
N SER A 46 16.28 -15.22 4.19
CA SER A 46 15.22 -14.37 4.73
C SER A 46 14.75 -13.30 3.73
N SER A 47 15.02 -13.50 2.44
CA SER A 47 14.77 -12.54 1.38
C SER A 47 14.03 -13.19 0.22
N GLU A 48 13.22 -12.41 -0.47
CA GLU A 48 12.66 -12.78 -1.78
C GLU A 48 12.65 -11.57 -2.72
N ILE A 49 12.83 -11.86 -4.01
CA ILE A 49 12.65 -10.89 -5.10
C ILE A 49 11.63 -11.47 -6.08
N SER A 50 10.70 -10.66 -6.54
CA SER A 50 9.65 -11.09 -7.46
C SER A 50 9.16 -9.99 -8.39
N THR A 51 8.52 -10.41 -9.46
CA THR A 51 7.76 -9.55 -10.39
C THR A 51 6.36 -10.14 -10.58
N GLN A 52 5.46 -9.38 -11.19
CA GLN A 52 4.08 -9.80 -11.49
C GLN A 52 3.84 -9.77 -13.00
N PRO A 53 4.17 -10.84 -13.74
CA PRO A 53 4.15 -10.85 -15.20
C PRO A 53 2.79 -10.52 -15.84
N LEU A 54 1.69 -10.73 -15.11
CA LEU A 54 0.35 -10.37 -15.58
C LEU A 54 0.19 -8.85 -15.78
N LEU A 55 0.91 -8.04 -15.00
CA LEU A 55 0.87 -6.58 -15.12
C LEU A 55 1.71 -6.06 -16.29
N ASP A 56 2.74 -6.81 -16.70
CA ASP A 56 3.57 -6.47 -17.86
C ASP A 56 2.74 -6.39 -19.15
N ILE A 57 1.67 -7.17 -19.25
CA ILE A 57 0.74 -7.19 -20.40
C ILE A 57 0.06 -5.82 -20.59
N VAL A 58 -0.14 -5.06 -19.52
CA VAL A 58 -0.73 -3.72 -19.55
C VAL A 58 0.30 -2.61 -19.42
N GLY A 59 1.60 -2.94 -19.54
CA GLY A 59 2.70 -1.98 -19.43
C GLY A 59 2.96 -1.49 -18.00
N ALA A 60 2.51 -2.23 -16.99
CA ALA A 60 2.76 -1.94 -15.58
C ALA A 60 3.83 -2.89 -15.04
N PHE A 61 5.09 -2.54 -15.26
CA PHE A 61 6.23 -3.34 -14.84
C PHE A 61 6.49 -3.15 -13.36
N ASN A 62 6.75 -4.24 -12.64
CA ASN A 62 7.04 -4.13 -11.23
C ASN A 62 8.21 -5.00 -10.78
N LEU A 63 8.86 -4.55 -9.70
CA LEU A 63 9.88 -5.30 -9.00
C LEU A 63 9.65 -5.16 -7.50
N LYS A 64 9.50 -6.30 -6.84
CA LYS A 64 9.26 -6.41 -5.41
C LYS A 64 10.44 -7.11 -4.76
N TYR A 65 10.99 -6.51 -3.72
CA TYR A 65 11.95 -7.12 -2.82
C TYR A 65 11.37 -7.13 -1.42
N ARG A 66 11.40 -8.29 -0.76
CA ARG A 66 10.91 -8.46 0.59
C ARG A 66 11.99 -9.10 1.46
N PHE A 67 12.12 -8.59 2.67
CA PHE A 67 13.08 -9.06 3.67
C PHE A 67 12.36 -9.33 5.00
N TYR A 68 12.49 -10.56 5.47
CA TYR A 68 11.87 -11.07 6.68
C TYR A 68 12.86 -10.94 7.84
N LEU A 69 12.60 -10.02 8.78
CA LEU A 69 13.39 -9.94 10.02
C LEU A 69 13.09 -11.11 10.97
N GLY A 70 11.95 -11.74 10.78
CA GLY A 70 11.46 -12.88 11.53
C GLY A 70 10.01 -13.14 11.18
N LYS A 71 9.36 -14.05 11.91
CA LYS A 71 7.94 -14.42 11.65
C LYS A 71 6.95 -13.27 11.83
N PHE A 72 7.35 -12.22 12.54
CA PHE A 72 6.46 -11.13 12.95
C PHE A 72 6.76 -9.80 12.28
N SER A 73 7.83 -9.67 11.49
CA SER A 73 8.19 -8.39 10.86
C SER A 73 8.77 -8.59 9.47
N VAL A 74 8.34 -7.73 8.55
CA VAL A 74 8.72 -7.75 7.15
C VAL A 74 9.01 -6.33 6.65
N PHE A 75 10.09 -6.19 5.90
CA PHE A 75 10.37 -5.03 5.08
C PHE A 75 10.06 -5.36 3.63
N ASN A 76 9.46 -4.41 2.92
CA ASN A 76 9.09 -4.56 1.54
C ASN A 76 9.46 -3.31 0.75
N PHE A 77 10.05 -3.51 -0.40
CA PHE A 77 10.41 -2.49 -1.38
C PHE A 77 9.73 -2.91 -2.68
N GLU A 78 8.71 -2.18 -3.10
CA GLU A 78 7.96 -2.49 -4.30
C GLU A 78 7.94 -1.28 -5.22
N ASN A 79 8.40 -1.49 -6.44
CA ASN A 79 8.53 -0.44 -7.43
C ASN A 79 7.68 -0.79 -8.64
N PHE A 80 6.93 0.18 -9.14
CA PHE A 80 6.17 0.09 -10.37
C PHE A 80 6.65 1.16 -11.33
N LEU A 81 6.81 0.75 -12.58
CA LEU A 81 6.97 1.61 -13.74
C LEU A 81 5.79 1.32 -14.66
N VAL A 82 4.92 2.31 -14.83
CA VAL A 82 3.78 2.20 -15.73
C VAL A 82 4.06 3.04 -16.97
N ASP A 83 3.90 2.41 -18.12
CA ASP A 83 3.87 3.04 -19.43
C ASP A 83 2.42 3.05 -19.92
N PRO A 84 1.67 4.16 -19.72
CA PRO A 84 0.26 4.24 -20.09
C PRO A 84 0.01 4.01 -21.58
N LEU A 85 1.05 4.20 -22.39
CA LEU A 85 1.00 4.09 -23.84
C LEU A 85 1.48 2.73 -24.36
N PHE A 86 1.89 1.82 -23.47
CA PHE A 86 2.45 0.51 -23.81
C PHE A 86 1.55 -0.28 -24.75
N VAL A 87 0.26 -0.39 -24.41
CA VAL A 87 -0.70 -1.19 -25.19
C VAL A 87 -0.86 -0.64 -26.61
N GLY A 88 -0.95 0.69 -26.74
CA GLY A 88 -1.02 1.37 -28.04
C GLY A 88 0.23 1.13 -28.88
N LYS A 89 1.42 1.20 -28.27
CA LYS A 89 2.70 0.99 -28.96
C LYS A 89 2.91 -0.47 -29.38
N VAL A 90 2.75 -1.40 -28.45
CA VAL A 90 3.14 -2.80 -28.64
C VAL A 90 2.09 -3.60 -29.39
N TYR A 91 0.81 -3.44 -29.02
CA TYR A 91 -0.26 -4.25 -29.60
C TYR A 91 -1.01 -3.55 -30.74
N MET A 92 -1.14 -2.22 -30.69
CA MET A 92 -1.87 -1.45 -31.72
C MET A 92 -0.96 -0.78 -32.76
N GLN A 93 0.37 -0.91 -32.62
CA GLN A 93 1.37 -0.31 -33.51
C GLN A 93 1.19 1.21 -33.71
N GLN A 94 0.70 1.90 -32.68
CA GLN A 94 0.56 3.35 -32.73
C GLN A 94 1.95 3.99 -32.70
N ASN A 95 2.19 4.91 -33.64
CA ASN A 95 3.39 5.72 -33.63
C ASN A 95 3.27 6.79 -32.55
N ILE A 96 4.05 6.64 -31.50
CA ILE A 96 4.14 7.60 -30.40
C ILE A 96 5.47 8.28 -30.49
N THR A 97 5.46 9.61 -30.55
CA THR A 97 6.71 10.34 -30.59
C THR A 97 7.36 10.30 -29.21
N PRO A 98 8.71 10.29 -29.12
CA PRO A 98 9.38 10.30 -27.83
C PRO A 98 8.94 11.45 -26.92
N ASN A 99 8.52 12.59 -27.50
CA ASN A 99 8.10 13.78 -26.74
C ASN A 99 6.72 13.63 -26.09
N ASP A 100 5.88 12.75 -26.62
CA ASP A 100 4.54 12.45 -26.06
C ASP A 100 4.62 11.36 -24.97
N GLN A 101 5.80 10.76 -24.78
CA GLN A 101 5.98 9.68 -23.83
C GLN A 101 6.00 10.18 -22.39
N ILE A 102 5.09 9.63 -21.59
CA ILE A 102 5.02 9.85 -20.15
C ILE A 102 5.10 8.49 -19.47
N TYR A 103 5.86 8.41 -18.39
CA TYR A 103 5.92 7.24 -17.52
C TYR A 103 5.43 7.64 -16.13
N LEU A 104 4.71 6.71 -15.49
CA LEU A 104 4.34 6.84 -14.09
C LEU A 104 5.25 5.94 -13.27
N PHE A 105 5.83 6.50 -12.23
CA PHE A 105 6.60 5.76 -11.25
C PHE A 105 5.83 5.65 -9.95
N LEU A 106 5.96 4.52 -9.27
CA LEU A 106 5.46 4.37 -7.92
C LEU A 106 6.36 3.45 -7.13
N SER A 107 7.08 3.98 -6.16
CA SER A 107 7.79 3.16 -5.18
C SER A 107 7.05 3.15 -3.86
N LYS A 108 7.04 1.98 -3.22
CA LYS A 108 6.35 1.71 -1.97
C LYS A 108 7.25 0.91 -1.08
N ASN A 109 7.72 1.58 -0.04
CA ASN A 109 8.70 1.04 0.86
C ASN A 109 8.07 1.01 2.23
N TYR A 110 7.80 -0.20 2.74
CA TYR A 110 7.12 -0.34 4.00
C TYR A 110 7.80 -1.32 4.94
N ASN A 111 7.63 -1.07 6.23
CA ASN A 111 7.80 -2.05 7.28
C ASN A 111 6.41 -2.40 7.81
N PHE A 112 6.15 -3.69 7.95
CA PHE A 112 5.00 -4.18 8.68
C PHE A 112 5.46 -5.09 9.80
N THR A 113 4.85 -4.93 10.97
CA THR A 113 5.11 -5.78 12.12
C THR A 113 3.81 -6.16 12.82
N ASN A 114 3.70 -7.42 13.23
CA ASN A 114 2.52 -8.01 13.85
C ASN A 114 2.91 -8.84 15.07
N PHE A 115 2.71 -8.28 16.25
CA PHE A 115 3.01 -8.91 17.53
C PHE A 115 1.78 -9.57 18.14
N PHE A 116 1.99 -10.60 18.94
CA PHE A 116 0.91 -11.34 19.57
C PHE A 116 1.11 -11.44 21.08
N VAL A 117 0.01 -11.27 21.82
CA VAL A 117 -0.08 -11.53 23.26
C VAL A 117 -1.36 -12.34 23.51
N GLY A 118 -1.22 -13.66 23.58
CA GLY A 118 -2.37 -14.57 23.64
C GLY A 118 -3.24 -14.45 22.38
N LYS A 119 -4.52 -14.11 22.56
CA LYS A 119 -5.47 -13.89 21.45
C LYS A 119 -5.43 -12.47 20.87
N PHE A 120 -4.60 -11.58 21.42
CA PHE A 120 -4.51 -10.20 20.95
C PHE A 120 -3.36 -10.03 19.97
N SER A 121 -3.56 -9.20 18.95
CA SER A 121 -2.54 -8.77 18.00
C SER A 121 -2.29 -7.28 18.12
N PHE A 122 -1.05 -6.87 17.88
CA PHE A 122 -0.67 -5.47 17.74
C PHE A 122 0.09 -5.30 16.44
N LYS A 123 -0.42 -4.43 15.58
CA LYS A 123 0.07 -4.23 14.21
C LYS A 123 0.60 -2.83 14.04
N THR A 124 1.78 -2.72 13.45
CA THR A 124 2.36 -1.45 13.04
C THR A 124 2.77 -1.54 11.58
N TYR A 125 2.45 -0.49 10.84
CA TYR A 125 2.80 -0.33 9.45
C TYR A 125 3.36 1.08 9.26
N PHE A 126 4.55 1.16 8.69
CA PHE A 126 5.16 2.42 8.30
C PHE A 126 5.52 2.31 6.82
N GLU A 127 5.02 3.22 6.00
CA GLU A 127 5.25 3.24 4.56
C GLU A 127 5.74 4.62 4.13
N VAL A 128 6.64 4.63 3.15
CA VAL A 128 6.94 5.80 2.34
C VAL A 128 6.60 5.45 0.90
N MET A 129 5.56 6.12 0.38
CA MET A 129 5.20 6.05 -1.02
C MET A 129 5.86 7.19 -1.78
N THR A 130 6.42 6.89 -2.95
CA THR A 130 6.90 7.90 -3.88
C THR A 130 6.23 7.76 -5.25
N PRO A 131 4.98 8.26 -5.41
CA PRO A 131 4.36 8.37 -6.72
C PRO A 131 5.08 9.45 -7.52
N GLY A 132 5.18 9.25 -8.83
CA GLY A 132 5.81 10.23 -9.69
C GLY A 132 5.42 10.11 -11.14
N VAL A 133 5.70 11.17 -11.87
CA VAL A 133 5.51 11.28 -13.31
C VAL A 133 6.81 11.76 -13.89
N PHE A 134 7.26 11.15 -14.97
CA PHE A 134 8.44 11.61 -15.69
C PHE A 134 8.27 11.43 -17.20
N ASN A 135 8.90 12.33 -17.93
CA ASN A 135 9.05 12.27 -19.38
C ASN A 135 10.56 12.36 -19.70
N ASN A 136 10.92 12.56 -20.96
CA ASN A 136 12.34 12.61 -21.37
C ASN A 136 13.11 13.82 -20.82
N THR A 137 12.43 14.86 -20.36
CA THR A 137 13.02 16.15 -19.99
C THR A 137 12.80 16.55 -18.54
N SER A 138 11.75 16.04 -17.91
CA SER A 138 11.34 16.44 -16.57
C SER A 138 10.77 15.29 -15.76
N PHE A 139 10.87 15.41 -14.45
CA PHE A 139 10.26 14.49 -13.50
C PHE A 139 9.67 15.25 -12.31
N SER A 140 8.66 14.66 -11.69
CA SER A 140 8.11 15.07 -10.41
C SER A 140 7.79 13.83 -9.59
N LEU A 141 8.35 13.74 -8.38
CA LEU A 141 8.18 12.64 -7.44
C LEU A 141 7.64 13.19 -6.12
N GLY A 142 6.44 12.77 -5.72
CA GLY A 142 5.92 13.05 -4.38
C GLY A 142 6.59 12.13 -3.36
N ILE A 143 6.72 12.59 -2.11
CA ILE A 143 7.09 11.77 -0.96
C ILE A 143 5.90 11.77 -0.01
N ILE A 144 5.32 10.60 0.25
CA ILE A 144 4.10 10.46 1.05
C ILE A 144 4.37 9.41 2.15
N PRO A 145 4.79 9.84 3.35
CA PRO A 145 4.83 8.95 4.51
C PRO A 145 3.42 8.63 4.99
N ARG A 146 3.22 7.36 5.36
CA ARG A 146 1.98 6.83 5.92
C ARG A 146 2.30 5.94 7.11
N VAL A 147 1.46 6.01 8.13
CA VAL A 147 1.57 5.20 9.34
C VAL A 147 0.22 4.59 9.64
N LEU A 148 0.21 3.31 9.94
CA LEU A 148 -0.94 2.62 10.51
C LEU A 148 -0.52 1.91 11.80
N ILE A 149 -1.33 2.08 12.83
CA ILE A 149 -1.20 1.37 14.10
C ILE A 149 -2.56 0.72 14.38
N GLY A 150 -2.55 -0.57 14.66
CA GLY A 150 -3.77 -1.32 14.93
C GLY A 150 -3.61 -2.33 16.04
N THR A 151 -4.75 -2.73 16.57
CA THR A 151 -4.89 -3.83 17.52
C THR A 151 -5.97 -4.77 17.02
N GLY A 152 -5.86 -6.04 17.35
CA GLY A 152 -6.88 -7.02 17.02
C GLY A 152 -7.05 -8.08 18.10
N MET A 153 -8.14 -8.83 17.99
CA MET A 153 -8.49 -9.93 18.87
C MET A 153 -9.02 -11.10 18.04
N TYR A 154 -8.40 -12.26 18.22
CA TYR A 154 -8.77 -13.49 17.54
C TYR A 154 -9.90 -14.20 18.28
N PHE A 155 -10.99 -14.48 17.57
CA PHE A 155 -12.09 -15.30 18.06
C PHE A 155 -11.91 -16.78 17.70
N ALA A 156 -11.24 -17.03 16.58
CA ALA A 156 -10.80 -18.34 16.10
C ALA A 156 -9.35 -18.21 15.59
N GLU A 157 -8.70 -19.33 15.28
CA GLU A 157 -7.30 -19.35 14.78
C GLU A 157 -7.10 -18.50 13.51
N ASN A 158 -8.18 -18.25 12.77
CA ASN A 158 -8.19 -17.58 11.48
C ASN A 158 -9.18 -16.42 11.37
N ILE A 159 -9.86 -16.03 12.45
CA ILE A 159 -10.80 -14.90 12.45
C ILE A 159 -10.37 -13.89 13.51
N GLU A 160 -10.07 -12.67 13.07
CA GLU A 160 -9.59 -11.56 13.87
C GLU A 160 -10.51 -10.36 13.73
N TRP A 161 -10.99 -9.81 14.83
CA TRP A 161 -11.53 -8.45 14.81
C TRP A 161 -10.41 -7.44 15.02
N PHE A 162 -10.47 -6.33 14.31
CA PHE A 162 -9.41 -5.32 14.38
C PHE A 162 -9.97 -3.90 14.49
N VAL A 163 -9.15 -3.04 15.08
CA VAL A 163 -9.27 -1.59 15.03
C VAL A 163 -7.90 -1.02 14.68
N SER A 164 -7.83 -0.11 13.72
CA SER A 164 -6.59 0.55 13.35
C SER A 164 -6.79 2.03 13.08
N ILE A 165 -5.79 2.83 13.38
CA ILE A 165 -5.69 4.23 12.98
C ILE A 165 -4.63 4.32 11.89
N GLU A 166 -4.98 4.93 10.76
CA GLU A 166 -4.06 5.22 9.67
C GLU A 166 -4.02 6.73 9.45
N GLY A 167 -2.83 7.29 9.24
CA GLY A 167 -2.65 8.67 8.82
C GLY A 167 -1.49 8.82 7.84
N GLY A 168 -1.56 9.89 7.05
CA GLY A 168 -0.53 10.22 6.08
C GLY A 168 -0.66 11.66 5.60
N MET A 169 0.39 12.13 4.94
CA MET A 169 0.44 13.45 4.31
C MET A 169 1.46 13.45 3.19
N VAL A 170 1.32 14.37 2.23
CA VAL A 170 2.42 14.68 1.32
C VAL A 170 3.49 15.38 2.14
N TYR A 171 4.69 14.81 2.20
CA TYR A 171 5.84 15.41 2.85
C TYR A 171 6.59 16.35 1.91
N ASP A 172 6.84 15.96 0.67
CA ASP A 172 7.56 16.83 -0.27
C ASP A 172 7.29 16.43 -1.73
N ILE A 173 7.71 17.27 -2.67
CA ILE A 173 7.77 16.97 -4.09
C ILE A 173 9.17 17.29 -4.60
N ILE A 174 9.86 16.26 -5.10
CA ILE A 174 11.15 16.39 -5.79
C ILE A 174 10.86 16.57 -7.27
N THR A 175 11.34 17.67 -7.85
CA THR A 175 11.17 17.97 -9.29
C THR A 175 12.51 18.32 -9.93
N SER A 176 12.63 18.07 -11.23
CA SER A 176 13.77 18.50 -12.06
C SER A 176 13.76 19.99 -12.39
N GLU A 177 12.63 20.67 -12.22
CA GLU A 177 12.47 22.08 -12.59
C GLU A 177 13.06 23.02 -11.54
N ILE A 178 13.50 24.20 -11.97
CA ILE A 178 13.98 25.24 -11.06
C ILE A 178 12.76 25.79 -10.31
N VAL A 179 12.78 25.63 -9.00
CA VAL A 179 11.70 26.07 -8.10
C VAL A 179 12.00 27.44 -7.49
N ASP A 180 10.98 28.29 -7.41
CA ASP A 180 11.08 29.64 -6.85
C ASP A 180 10.74 29.66 -5.34
N GLU A 181 10.72 30.86 -4.72
CA GLU A 181 10.34 31.00 -3.31
C GLU A 181 8.87 30.60 -3.04
N ASN A 182 7.99 30.72 -4.04
CA ASN A 182 6.59 30.31 -3.93
C ASN A 182 6.44 28.79 -3.80
N TRP A 183 7.40 28.01 -4.31
CA TRP A 183 7.40 26.55 -4.19
C TRP A 183 7.35 26.07 -2.73
N LYS A 184 8.11 26.71 -1.84
CA LYS A 184 8.09 26.33 -0.41
C LYS A 184 6.73 26.60 0.23
N GLN A 185 6.07 27.69 -0.16
CA GLN A 185 4.71 27.99 0.30
C GLN A 185 3.72 26.95 -0.25
N TYR A 186 3.80 26.64 -1.53
CA TYR A 186 2.98 25.60 -2.17
C TYR A 186 3.11 24.24 -1.46
N ILE A 187 4.33 23.79 -1.18
CA ILE A 187 4.56 22.51 -0.47
C ILE A 187 3.99 22.53 0.95
N ASN A 188 4.07 23.66 1.66
CA ASN A 188 3.48 23.79 2.99
C ASN A 188 1.95 23.79 2.97
N GLU A 189 1.34 24.45 1.98
CA GLU A 189 -0.11 24.38 1.75
C GLU A 189 -0.53 22.96 1.38
N LEU A 190 0.24 22.29 0.51
CA LEU A 190 -0.02 20.91 0.11
C LEU A 190 0.08 19.94 1.28
N ARG A 191 1.08 20.06 2.16
CA ARG A 191 1.18 19.27 3.41
C ARG A 191 -0.07 19.40 4.26
N THR A 192 -0.55 20.63 4.44
CA THR A 192 -1.73 20.92 5.26
C THR A 192 -3.00 20.36 4.61
N ASN A 193 -3.15 20.55 3.30
CA ASN A 193 -4.31 20.10 2.53
C ASN A 193 -4.31 18.60 2.23
N SER A 194 -3.17 17.91 2.37
CA SER A 194 -3.05 16.46 2.12
C SER A 194 -3.11 15.63 3.40
N LEU A 195 -2.96 16.24 4.58
CA LEU A 195 -3.05 15.53 5.84
C LEU A 195 -4.41 14.85 6.00
N TYR A 196 -4.39 13.56 6.30
CA TYR A 196 -5.59 12.78 6.59
C TYR A 196 -5.36 11.83 7.77
N SER A 197 -6.45 11.45 8.41
CA SER A 197 -6.47 10.41 9.44
C SER A 197 -7.78 9.64 9.39
N THR A 198 -7.69 8.32 9.43
CA THR A 198 -8.81 7.39 9.38
C THR A 198 -8.73 6.38 10.51
N VAL A 199 -9.89 6.01 11.06
CA VAL A 199 -10.05 4.81 11.87
C VAL A 199 -10.67 3.73 11.01
N LYS A 200 -10.13 2.52 11.06
CA LYS A 200 -10.72 1.33 10.47
C LYS A 200 -11.14 0.39 11.58
N VAL A 201 -12.32 -0.22 11.46
CA VAL A 201 -12.81 -1.26 12.36
C VAL A 201 -13.41 -2.38 11.52
N GLY A 202 -13.06 -3.63 11.79
CA GLY A 202 -13.54 -4.72 10.94
C GLY A 202 -13.18 -6.11 11.42
N LEU A 203 -13.35 -7.05 10.50
CA LEU A 203 -13.02 -8.46 10.65
C LEU A 203 -12.09 -8.89 9.53
N ASN A 204 -11.04 -9.62 9.91
CA ASN A 204 -10.15 -10.34 9.02
C ASN A 204 -10.43 -11.82 9.14
N TRP A 205 -10.62 -12.47 7.99
CA TRP A 205 -10.71 -13.91 7.88
C TRP A 205 -9.57 -14.43 7.00
N TYR A 206 -8.70 -15.24 7.57
CA TYR A 206 -7.57 -15.85 6.88
C TYR A 206 -7.93 -17.26 6.44
N TYR A 207 -8.27 -17.46 5.17
CA TYR A 207 -8.66 -18.80 4.71
C TYR A 207 -7.46 -19.71 4.48
N ASP A 208 -6.25 -19.17 4.29
CA ASP A 208 -4.99 -19.92 4.23
C ASP A 208 -3.77 -19.13 4.77
N ASN A 209 -2.57 -19.69 4.61
CA ASN A 209 -1.30 -19.06 5.03
C ASN A 209 -0.85 -17.89 4.13
N TYR A 210 -1.46 -17.71 2.97
CA TYR A 210 -1.03 -16.75 1.95
C TYR A 210 -2.03 -15.60 1.74
N SER A 211 -3.27 -15.78 2.17
CA SER A 211 -4.41 -14.98 1.75
C SER A 211 -5.43 -14.79 2.87
N GLY A 212 -6.22 -13.74 2.74
CA GLY A 212 -7.33 -13.47 3.65
C GLY A 212 -8.24 -12.37 3.11
N ILE A 213 -9.37 -12.20 3.78
CA ILE A 213 -10.41 -11.24 3.45
C ILE A 213 -10.61 -10.31 4.64
N GLU A 214 -10.57 -9.01 4.39
CA GLU A 214 -10.82 -7.94 5.38
C GLU A 214 -12.12 -7.27 5.00
N ILE A 215 -13.07 -7.27 5.92
CA ILE A 215 -14.31 -6.53 5.82
C ILE A 215 -14.31 -5.51 6.94
N GLY A 216 -14.40 -4.25 6.59
CA GLY A 216 -14.31 -3.20 7.59
C GLY A 216 -15.04 -1.93 7.22
N TYR A 217 -15.24 -1.14 8.24
CA TYR A 217 -15.67 0.24 8.14
C TYR A 217 -14.46 1.15 8.24
N ARG A 218 -14.49 2.25 7.48
CA ARG A 218 -13.48 3.30 7.54
C ARG A 218 -14.16 4.62 7.88
N PHE A 219 -13.76 5.21 8.99
CA PHE A 219 -14.21 6.50 9.45
C PHE A 219 -13.09 7.51 9.25
N LEU A 220 -13.33 8.52 8.42
CA LEU A 220 -12.40 9.63 8.25
C LEU A 220 -12.52 10.58 9.44
N ILE A 221 -11.48 10.64 10.27
CA ILE A 221 -11.42 11.52 11.44
C ILE A 221 -11.04 12.94 10.99
N TYR A 222 -10.08 13.04 10.07
CA TYR A 222 -9.54 14.30 9.58
C TYR A 222 -9.20 14.22 8.09
N GLY A 223 -9.29 15.35 7.38
CA GLY A 223 -8.92 15.43 5.97
C GLY A 223 -10.05 15.05 5.00
N LYS A 224 -11.31 15.44 5.28
CA LYS A 224 -12.46 15.21 4.36
C LYS A 224 -12.23 15.74 2.94
N ASN A 225 -11.51 16.85 2.86
CA ASN A 225 -11.11 17.48 1.60
C ASN A 225 -9.66 17.14 1.22
N SER A 226 -9.04 16.16 1.87
CA SER A 226 -7.65 15.80 1.59
C SER A 226 -7.51 15.25 0.19
N TYR A 227 -6.46 15.69 -0.52
CA TYR A 227 -6.05 15.09 -1.79
C TYR A 227 -5.70 13.61 -1.65
N LEU A 228 -5.32 13.16 -0.45
CA LEU A 228 -4.99 11.76 -0.15
C LEU A 228 -6.19 10.92 0.28
N ARG A 229 -7.41 11.48 0.33
CA ARG A 229 -8.62 10.70 0.70
C ARG A 229 -8.84 9.48 -0.21
N PHE A 230 -8.26 9.51 -1.41
CA PHE A 230 -8.35 8.47 -2.43
C PHE A 230 -7.13 7.54 -2.49
N ILE A 231 -6.06 7.81 -1.75
CA ILE A 231 -4.93 6.87 -1.65
C ILE A 231 -5.33 5.77 -0.66
N GLN A 232 -6.27 4.93 -1.10
CA GLN A 232 -6.51 3.62 -0.51
C GLN A 232 -5.40 2.67 -0.98
N GLY A 233 -5.34 1.46 -0.42
CA GLY A 233 -4.19 0.56 -0.52
C GLY A 233 -3.79 0.19 -1.95
N VAL A 234 -2.88 -0.74 -2.07
CA VAL A 234 -2.23 -1.13 -3.33
C VAL A 234 -2.62 -2.52 -3.71
N SER A 235 -3.82 -2.93 -3.31
CA SER A 235 -4.37 -4.17 -3.77
C SER A 235 -4.97 -3.94 -5.15
N ILE A 236 -5.04 -5.00 -5.96
CA ILE A 236 -5.83 -4.98 -7.20
C ILE A 236 -7.26 -4.50 -6.92
N THR A 237 -7.82 -4.86 -5.76
CA THR A 237 -9.12 -4.36 -5.31
C THR A 237 -9.16 -2.86 -5.09
N ASP A 238 -8.12 -2.26 -4.52
CA ASP A 238 -8.03 -0.81 -4.35
C ASP A 238 -7.83 -0.10 -5.70
N ILE A 239 -7.11 -0.71 -6.66
CA ILE A 239 -6.99 -0.20 -8.02
C ILE A 239 -8.35 -0.22 -8.72
N ILE A 240 -9.08 -1.33 -8.64
CA ILE A 240 -10.45 -1.45 -9.19
C ILE A 240 -11.37 -0.43 -8.51
N TYR A 241 -11.30 -0.30 -7.17
CA TYR A 241 -12.04 0.70 -6.41
C TYR A 241 -11.74 2.11 -6.90
N ASN A 242 -10.46 2.46 -7.02
CA ASN A 242 -10.03 3.79 -7.45
C ASN A 242 -10.46 4.08 -8.88
N LEU A 243 -10.36 3.10 -9.79
CA LEU A 243 -10.84 3.22 -11.17
C LEU A 243 -12.35 3.46 -11.23
N VAL A 244 -13.15 2.67 -10.50
CA VAL A 244 -14.61 2.84 -10.45
C VAL A 244 -14.99 4.18 -9.82
N ASN A 245 -14.34 4.57 -8.71
CA ASN A 245 -14.63 5.82 -8.02
C ASN A 245 -14.23 7.04 -8.88
N LEU A 246 -13.12 6.95 -9.62
CA LEU A 246 -12.70 8.00 -10.55
C LEU A 246 -13.65 8.11 -11.76
N ALA A 247 -14.15 6.98 -12.27
CA ALA A 247 -15.21 6.96 -13.27
C ALA A 247 -16.53 7.57 -12.74
N TYR A 248 -16.86 7.33 -11.47
CA TYR A 248 -18.04 7.90 -10.82
C TYR A 248 -17.94 9.42 -10.61
N VAL A 249 -16.77 9.91 -10.18
CA VAL A 249 -16.54 11.36 -9.98
C VAL A 249 -16.47 12.14 -11.29
N SER A 250 -16.12 11.46 -12.40
CA SER A 250 -16.04 12.09 -13.73
C SER A 250 -17.35 12.10 -14.53
N ASN A 251 -18.36 11.31 -14.13
CA ASN A 251 -19.68 11.26 -14.77
C ASN A 251 -20.80 11.45 -13.73
N GLU A 252 -21.34 12.67 -13.63
CA GLU A 252 -22.41 12.99 -12.65
C GLU A 252 -23.76 12.27 -12.93
N ASP A 253 -23.99 11.78 -14.15
CA ASP A 253 -25.31 11.31 -14.62
C ASP A 253 -25.56 9.80 -14.52
N GLU A 254 -24.54 8.95 -14.32
CA GLU A 254 -24.71 7.49 -14.23
C GLU A 254 -24.23 6.94 -12.88
N LYS A 255 -25.16 6.80 -11.94
CA LYS A 255 -24.89 6.16 -10.65
C LYS A 255 -24.78 4.64 -10.80
N ILE A 256 -23.58 4.15 -11.11
CA ILE A 256 -23.26 2.73 -10.95
C ILE A 256 -23.13 2.44 -9.45
N ASN A 257 -24.20 1.93 -8.83
CA ASN A 257 -24.18 1.44 -7.46
C ASN A 257 -23.56 0.04 -7.43
N ILE A 258 -22.28 -0.06 -7.03
CA ILE A 258 -21.69 -1.34 -6.64
C ILE A 258 -22.05 -1.59 -5.16
N PRO A 259 -22.85 -2.61 -4.81
CA PRO A 259 -23.46 -2.78 -3.48
C PRO A 259 -22.49 -3.02 -2.30
N PHE A 260 -21.18 -3.04 -2.54
CA PHE A 260 -20.16 -3.39 -1.54
C PHE A 260 -19.09 -2.32 -1.38
N ILE A 261 -19.25 -1.19 -2.07
CA ILE A 261 -18.26 -0.12 -2.14
C ILE A 261 -18.99 1.21 -1.95
N THR A 262 -19.19 1.58 -0.69
CA THR A 262 -19.52 2.96 -0.29
C THR A 262 -18.32 3.53 0.45
N THR A 263 -18.19 4.86 0.55
CA THR A 263 -16.99 5.52 1.13
C THR A 263 -16.59 5.03 2.52
N ASP A 264 -17.52 4.40 3.24
CA ASP A 264 -17.38 4.04 4.65
C ASP A 264 -17.21 2.53 4.85
N TYR A 265 -17.47 1.69 3.83
CA TYR A 265 -17.37 0.22 3.89
C TYR A 265 -16.41 -0.27 2.83
N TYR A 266 -15.50 -1.17 3.19
CA TYR A 266 -14.59 -1.76 2.23
C TYR A 266 -14.41 -3.27 2.45
N LEU A 267 -14.13 -3.93 1.34
CA LEU A 267 -13.76 -5.33 1.25
C LEU A 267 -12.37 -5.38 0.61
N SER A 268 -11.39 -5.93 1.31
CA SER A 268 -10.04 -6.15 0.79
C SER A 268 -9.69 -7.63 0.77
N PHE A 269 -9.10 -8.09 -0.32
CA PHE A 269 -8.63 -9.47 -0.48
C PHE A 269 -7.11 -9.60 -0.24
N SER A 270 -6.43 -8.52 0.13
CA SER A 270 -4.98 -8.51 0.37
C SER A 270 -4.67 -8.15 1.83
N THR A 271 -5.06 -9.02 2.76
CA THR A 271 -4.92 -8.75 4.20
C THR A 271 -3.58 -9.19 4.77
N LYS A 272 -2.76 -9.88 3.98
CA LYS A 272 -1.42 -10.32 4.36
C LYS A 272 -0.34 -9.46 3.73
N PHE A 273 0.64 -9.11 4.55
CA PHE A 273 1.76 -8.24 4.24
C PHE A 273 3.02 -9.00 3.82
#